data_AF-A0A833HKQ0-F1
#
_entry.id   AF-A0A833HKQ0-F1
#
_cell.length_a   1.000
_cell.length_b   1.000
_cell.length_c   1.000
_cell.angle_alpha   90.00
_cell.angle_beta   90.00
_cell.angle_gamma   90.00
#
_symmetry.space_group_name_H-M   'P 1'
#
loop_
_entity.id
_entity.type
_entity.pdbx_description
1 polymer ?
#
loop_
_entity_poly.entity_id
_entity_poly.type
_entity_poly.pdbx_seq_one_letter_code
_entity_poly.pdbx_strand_id
1 'polypeptide(L)'
;MRTLALLLVLATTTTAAAADVREAVHRVTLEDPAGDVQADGDEPVLDLTGLTITSDGSKLDFSLTLATGAADVLAATNSAGSVVTVFIDLDDDPATGVTTMFAKKPGFEREIEIKACIEYDQGQACGGGLREARQKGFFSAWGVRRAEGGELERTHDVFWESPRGVVEGKTLSVSVPYAELGIQPGRTVRIAVQETGGGFGPEGFLPEVRLKLK
;
A
#
# COMPACT_ATOMS: atom_id res chain seq x y z
N MET A 1 -6.14 68.88 0.81
CA MET A 1 -5.44 67.87 1.64
C MET A 1 -6.05 66.52 1.32
N ARG A 2 -5.33 65.64 0.58
CA ARG A 2 -5.81 64.30 0.20
C ARG A 2 -5.03 63.28 1.02
N THR A 3 -5.73 62.57 1.88
CA THR A 3 -5.22 61.50 2.75
C THR A 3 -4.93 60.27 1.90
N LEU A 4 -3.67 59.85 1.84
CA LEU A 4 -3.23 58.64 1.15
C LEU A 4 -3.35 57.47 2.14
N ALA A 5 -4.32 56.58 1.93
CA ALA A 5 -4.47 55.36 2.72
C ALA A 5 -3.53 54.28 2.17
N LEU A 6 -2.53 53.90 2.99
CA LEU A 6 -1.60 52.83 2.70
C LEU A 6 -2.28 51.49 3.06
N LEU A 7 -2.71 50.73 2.05
CA LEU A 7 -3.16 49.35 2.26
C LEU A 7 -1.94 48.46 2.47
N LEU A 8 -1.80 47.94 3.69
CA LEU A 8 -0.86 46.90 4.05
C LEU A 8 -1.45 45.55 3.59
N VAL A 9 -0.95 45.01 2.49
CA VAL A 9 -1.29 43.65 2.04
C VAL A 9 -0.50 42.67 2.88
N LEU A 10 -1.16 42.03 3.84
CA LEU A 10 -0.63 40.89 4.59
C LEU A 10 -0.54 39.69 3.65
N ALA A 11 0.66 39.39 3.16
CA ALA A 11 0.92 38.14 2.45
C ALA A 11 0.96 37.00 3.47
N THR A 12 -0.12 36.24 3.58
CA THR A 12 -0.12 34.98 4.32
C THR A 12 0.61 33.95 3.48
N THR A 13 1.88 33.71 3.80
CA THR A 13 2.63 32.56 3.30
C THR A 13 2.03 31.30 3.92
N THR A 14 1.21 30.58 3.16
CA THR A 14 0.83 29.21 3.46
C THR A 14 2.08 28.33 3.31
N THR A 15 2.73 28.03 4.43
CA THR A 15 3.68 26.92 4.53
C THR A 15 2.91 25.64 4.24
N ALA A 16 3.06 25.09 3.03
CA ALA A 16 2.69 23.72 2.75
C ALA A 16 3.45 22.83 3.73
N ALA A 17 2.75 22.09 4.56
CA ALA A 17 3.37 21.10 5.43
C ALA A 17 4.16 20.14 4.53
N ALA A 18 5.47 20.06 4.76
CA ALA A 18 6.29 19.06 4.07
C ALA A 18 5.72 17.68 4.41
N ALA A 19 5.53 16.84 3.39
CA ALA A 19 5.10 15.46 3.59
C ALA A 19 6.06 14.78 4.59
N ASP A 20 5.50 14.11 5.59
CA ASP A 20 6.29 13.48 6.66
C ASP A 20 7.02 12.25 6.08
N VAL A 21 8.32 12.39 5.82
CA VAL A 21 9.18 11.30 5.30
C VAL A 21 9.97 10.70 6.46
N ARG A 22 9.80 9.39 6.68
CA ARG A 22 10.49 8.62 7.71
C ARG A 22 11.73 7.94 7.15
N GLU A 23 12.88 8.20 7.76
CA GLU A 23 14.13 7.48 7.47
C GLU A 23 14.21 6.21 8.32
N ALA A 24 14.56 5.08 7.71
CA ALA A 24 14.63 3.79 8.39
C ALA A 24 15.77 2.91 7.85
N VAL A 25 16.27 2.01 8.69
CA VAL A 25 17.33 1.06 8.32
C VAL A 25 16.82 -0.36 8.54
N HIS A 26 16.70 -1.10 7.45
CA HIS A 26 16.25 -2.50 7.35
C HIS A 26 14.83 -2.80 7.84
N ARG A 27 14.24 -1.95 8.69
CA ARG A 27 12.89 -2.13 9.22
C ARG A 27 12.23 -0.79 9.50
N VAL A 28 10.94 -0.70 9.19
CA VAL A 28 10.06 0.41 9.61
C VAL A 28 8.73 -0.16 10.08
N THR A 29 8.12 0.51 11.06
CA THR A 29 6.71 0.29 11.44
C THR A 29 5.96 1.61 11.27
N LEU A 30 4.84 1.53 10.58
CA LEU A 30 3.89 2.61 10.31
C LEU A 30 2.59 2.27 11.02
N GLU A 31 1.90 3.29 11.49
CA GLU A 31 0.62 3.20 12.19
C GLU A 31 -0.42 3.96 11.39
N ASP A 32 -1.65 3.49 11.48
CA ASP A 32 -2.81 4.09 10.83
C ASP A 32 -4.00 4.11 11.81
N PRO A 33 -4.82 5.16 11.85
CA PRO A 33 -5.97 5.22 12.75
C PRO A 33 -7.09 4.29 12.29
N ALA A 34 -7.55 3.40 13.17
CA ALA A 34 -8.73 2.58 12.86
C ALA A 34 -9.99 3.44 12.56
N GLY A 35 -10.81 2.98 11.62
CA GLY A 35 -12.13 3.51 11.27
C GLY A 35 -12.13 4.64 10.25
N ASP A 36 -11.00 4.90 9.60
CA ASP A 36 -10.87 5.84 8.49
C ASP A 36 -11.22 5.22 7.12
N VAL A 37 -11.23 3.89 7.02
CA VAL A 37 -11.90 3.13 5.96
C VAL A 37 -13.30 2.74 6.41
N GLN A 38 -14.30 3.03 5.57
CA GLN A 38 -15.70 2.69 5.83
C GLN A 38 -16.35 2.13 4.56
N ALA A 39 -17.20 1.11 4.73
CA ALA A 39 -18.11 0.65 3.70
C ALA A 39 -19.44 1.42 3.78
N ASP A 40 -20.26 1.29 2.74
CA ASP A 40 -21.66 1.70 2.83
C ASP A 40 -22.39 0.81 3.86
N GLY A 41 -22.85 1.40 4.95
CA GLY A 41 -23.58 0.70 6.02
C GLY A 41 -22.66 0.06 7.06
N ASP A 42 -23.08 -1.08 7.62
CA ASP A 42 -22.39 -1.77 8.72
C ASP A 42 -21.52 -2.96 8.24
N GLU A 43 -21.18 -3.02 6.94
CA GLU A 43 -20.33 -4.08 6.42
C GLU A 43 -18.87 -3.93 6.92
N PRO A 44 -18.23 -5.01 7.41
CA PRO A 44 -16.86 -4.93 7.89
C PRO A 44 -15.90 -4.72 6.70
N VAL A 45 -14.83 -3.95 6.95
CA VAL A 45 -13.81 -3.60 5.95
C VAL A 45 -12.41 -4.06 6.36
N LEU A 46 -11.52 -4.18 5.37
CA LEU A 46 -10.10 -4.44 5.58
C LEU A 46 -9.38 -3.12 5.92
N ASP A 47 -9.66 -2.60 7.12
CA ASP A 47 -9.10 -1.37 7.69
C ASP A 47 -7.73 -1.66 8.34
N LEU A 48 -6.68 -1.05 7.81
CA LEU A 48 -5.30 -1.12 8.25
C LEU A 48 -5.11 -0.28 9.50
N THR A 49 -4.36 -0.80 10.47
CA THR A 49 -3.98 -0.05 11.69
C THR A 49 -2.47 -0.02 11.90
N GLY A 50 -1.74 -0.85 11.17
CA GLY A 50 -0.30 -0.80 11.16
C GLY A 50 0.32 -1.64 10.06
N LEU A 51 1.50 -1.22 9.64
CA LEU A 51 2.31 -1.90 8.64
C LEU A 51 3.75 -1.97 9.13
N THR A 52 4.33 -3.16 9.13
CA THR A 52 5.77 -3.36 9.28
C THR A 52 6.37 -3.80 7.95
N ILE A 53 7.41 -3.10 7.51
CA ILE A 53 8.22 -3.45 6.35
C ILE A 53 9.61 -3.85 6.86
N THR A 54 10.06 -5.06 6.55
CA THR A 54 11.39 -5.56 6.93
C THR A 54 12.15 -6.02 5.69
N SER A 55 13.43 -5.70 5.64
CA SER A 55 14.36 -6.07 4.59
C SER A 55 15.38 -7.05 5.17
N ASP A 56 15.49 -8.26 4.59
CA ASP A 56 16.45 -9.27 5.04
C ASP A 56 17.74 -9.37 4.20
N GLY A 57 17.82 -8.58 3.12
CA GLY A 57 18.91 -8.58 2.14
C GLY A 57 18.62 -9.43 0.90
N SER A 58 17.45 -10.04 0.82
CA SER A 58 16.99 -10.83 -0.34
C SER A 58 15.52 -10.60 -0.68
N LYS A 59 14.72 -10.10 0.25
CA LYS A 59 13.29 -9.81 0.11
C LYS A 59 12.84 -8.65 1.00
N LEU A 60 11.68 -8.11 0.67
CA LEU A 60 10.87 -7.27 1.56
C LEU A 60 9.75 -8.11 2.16
N ASP A 61 9.69 -8.18 3.49
CA ASP A 61 8.60 -8.75 4.25
C ASP A 61 7.65 -7.64 4.68
N PHE A 62 6.37 -7.79 4.33
CA PHE A 62 5.29 -6.89 4.72
C PHE A 62 4.39 -7.61 5.72
N SER A 63 4.17 -7.01 6.87
CA SER A 63 3.24 -7.50 7.90
C SER A 63 2.24 -6.40 8.22
N LEU A 64 1.01 -6.61 7.79
CA LEU A 64 -0.12 -5.70 7.97
C LEU A 64 -0.92 -6.15 9.19
N THR A 65 -1.36 -5.18 9.98
CA THR A 65 -2.26 -5.37 11.11
C THR A 65 -3.55 -4.63 10.82
N LEU A 66 -4.68 -5.32 10.89
CA LEU A 66 -6.00 -4.77 10.60
C LEU A 66 -6.79 -4.49 11.88
N ALA A 67 -7.74 -3.55 11.83
CA ALA A 67 -8.65 -3.24 12.92
C ALA A 67 -9.49 -4.48 13.31
N THR A 68 -9.98 -5.20 12.30
CA THR A 68 -10.76 -6.45 12.41
C THR A 68 -9.99 -7.61 11.77
N GLY A 69 -10.21 -8.84 12.23
CA GLY A 69 -9.53 -10.01 11.67
C GLY A 69 -9.81 -10.17 10.18
N ALA A 70 -8.77 -10.31 9.33
CA ALA A 70 -8.94 -10.42 7.88
C ALA A 70 -9.87 -11.58 7.49
N ALA A 71 -9.70 -12.74 8.14
CA ALA A 71 -10.56 -13.90 7.93
C ALA A 71 -12.04 -13.61 8.25
N ASP A 72 -12.32 -12.83 9.30
CA ASP A 72 -13.68 -12.48 9.69
C ASP A 72 -14.34 -11.56 8.67
N VAL A 73 -13.59 -10.55 8.19
CA VAL A 73 -14.04 -9.62 7.14
C VAL A 73 -14.34 -10.38 5.84
N LEU A 74 -13.40 -11.21 5.38
CA LEU A 74 -13.53 -12.01 4.16
C LEU A 74 -14.68 -13.01 4.25
N ALA A 75 -14.87 -13.62 5.42
CA ALA A 75 -15.97 -14.56 5.65
C ALA A 75 -17.34 -13.87 5.59
N ALA A 76 -17.46 -12.72 6.27
CA ALA A 76 -18.71 -11.97 6.35
C ALA A 76 -19.14 -11.39 5.00
N THR A 77 -18.19 -10.84 4.24
CA THR A 77 -18.46 -10.16 2.97
C THR A 77 -18.45 -11.10 1.77
N ASN A 78 -17.84 -12.28 1.90
CA ASN A 78 -17.50 -13.16 0.79
C ASN A 78 -16.80 -12.41 -0.36
N SER A 79 -15.88 -11.49 -0.01
CA SER A 79 -15.21 -10.63 -0.98
C SER A 79 -13.72 -10.51 -0.66
N ALA A 80 -12.88 -11.05 -1.55
CA ALA A 80 -11.43 -10.88 -1.56
C ALA A 80 -11.02 -9.58 -2.27
N GLY A 81 -9.85 -9.04 -1.95
CA GLY A 81 -9.39 -7.80 -2.56
C GLY A 81 -8.02 -7.32 -2.10
N SER A 82 -7.61 -6.17 -2.66
CA SER A 82 -6.41 -5.44 -2.23
C SER A 82 -6.61 -4.86 -0.83
N VAL A 83 -5.55 -4.89 -0.02
CA VAL A 83 -5.50 -4.24 1.30
C VAL A 83 -4.67 -2.97 1.20
N VAL A 84 -3.48 -3.06 0.58
CA VAL A 84 -2.62 -1.91 0.31
C VAL A 84 -2.01 -2.00 -1.08
N THR A 85 -1.68 -0.84 -1.62
CA THR A 85 -0.81 -0.67 -2.78
C THR A 85 0.49 -0.01 -2.33
N VAL A 86 1.61 -0.66 -2.58
CA VAL A 86 2.95 -0.18 -2.23
C VAL A 86 3.65 0.30 -3.48
N PHE A 87 4.05 1.56 -3.51
CA PHE A 87 4.86 2.13 -4.58
C PHE A 87 6.32 2.20 -4.13
N ILE A 88 7.24 1.74 -4.99
CA ILE A 88 8.68 1.78 -4.70
C ILE A 88 9.40 2.55 -5.80
N ASP A 89 10.13 3.57 -5.35
CA ASP A 89 11.07 4.38 -6.11
C ASP A 89 12.49 3.86 -5.82
N LEU A 90 13.19 3.48 -6.89
CA LEU A 90 14.47 2.78 -6.86
C LEU A 90 15.68 3.71 -7.02
N ASP A 91 15.47 4.91 -7.56
CA ASP A 91 16.52 5.85 -7.96
C ASP A 91 16.40 7.25 -7.35
N ASP A 92 15.32 7.53 -6.61
CA ASP A 92 14.96 8.82 -6.00
C ASP A 92 14.79 9.94 -7.04
N ASP A 93 14.42 9.60 -8.29
CA ASP A 93 14.20 10.54 -9.38
C ASP A 93 12.69 10.72 -9.68
N PRO A 94 12.09 11.89 -9.41
CA PRO A 94 10.69 12.13 -9.74
C PRO A 94 10.38 12.15 -11.25
N ALA A 95 11.39 12.15 -12.13
CA ALA A 95 11.20 12.12 -13.58
C ALA A 95 11.09 10.68 -14.15
N THR A 96 11.43 9.66 -13.37
CA THR A 96 11.32 8.25 -13.73
C THR A 96 10.00 7.65 -13.22
N GLY A 97 9.71 6.41 -13.64
CA GLY A 97 8.57 5.67 -13.13
C GLY A 97 7.19 6.27 -13.48
N VAL A 98 6.21 5.96 -12.63
CA VAL A 98 4.83 6.46 -12.75
C VAL A 98 4.50 7.47 -11.66
N THR A 99 3.42 8.22 -11.89
CA THR A 99 2.81 9.10 -10.90
C THR A 99 1.57 8.44 -10.28
N THR A 100 1.47 8.43 -8.95
CA THR A 100 0.30 7.89 -8.27
C THR A 100 -0.96 8.66 -8.69
N MET A 101 -2.04 7.93 -8.98
CA MET A 101 -3.23 8.52 -9.60
C MET A 101 -3.85 9.62 -8.74
N PHE A 102 -3.88 9.41 -7.43
CA PHE A 102 -4.67 10.19 -6.47
C PHE A 102 -3.83 11.25 -5.75
N ALA A 103 -2.74 10.85 -5.09
CA ALA A 103 -1.85 11.78 -4.41
C ALA A 103 -0.87 12.52 -5.34
N LYS A 104 -0.84 12.19 -6.64
CA LYS A 104 0.04 12.80 -7.66
C LYS A 104 1.53 12.76 -7.27
N LYS A 105 1.95 11.71 -6.57
CA LYS A 105 3.35 11.50 -6.18
C LYS A 105 4.09 10.84 -7.35
N PRO A 106 5.11 11.47 -7.95
CA PRO A 106 5.85 10.91 -9.07
C PRO A 106 7.06 10.06 -8.64
N GLY A 107 7.70 9.37 -9.59
CA GLY A 107 8.99 8.70 -9.38
C GLY A 107 8.95 7.23 -9.00
N PHE A 108 7.86 6.48 -9.25
CA PHE A 108 7.77 5.10 -8.78
C PHE A 108 7.93 4.08 -9.90
N GLU A 109 8.99 3.27 -9.89
CA GLU A 109 9.24 2.26 -10.92
C GLU A 109 8.53 0.93 -10.63
N ARG A 110 8.05 0.72 -9.40
CA ARG A 110 7.34 -0.49 -8.97
C ARG A 110 6.05 -0.16 -8.23
N GLU A 111 5.04 -0.97 -8.48
CA GLU A 111 3.81 -1.05 -7.70
C GLU A 111 3.64 -2.49 -7.21
N ILE A 112 3.32 -2.66 -5.92
CA ILE A 112 2.98 -3.95 -5.32
C ILE A 112 1.55 -3.87 -4.79
N GLU A 113 0.66 -4.68 -5.31
CA GLU A 113 -0.65 -4.90 -4.69
C GLU A 113 -0.54 -6.03 -3.69
N ILE A 114 -0.84 -5.79 -2.41
CA ILE A 114 -0.95 -6.82 -1.39
C ILE A 114 -2.43 -7.12 -1.18
N LYS A 115 -2.81 -8.39 -1.35
CA LYS A 115 -4.20 -8.82 -1.37
C LYS A 115 -4.51 -9.82 -0.26
N ALA A 116 -5.74 -9.76 0.24
CA ALA A 116 -6.35 -10.78 1.08
C ALA A 116 -7.27 -11.65 0.20
N CYS A 117 -7.04 -12.96 0.20
CA CYS A 117 -7.65 -13.91 -0.71
C CYS A 117 -8.46 -14.98 0.04
N ILE A 118 -9.46 -15.52 -0.66
CA ILE A 118 -10.33 -16.59 -0.17
C ILE A 118 -10.03 -17.87 -0.96
N GLU A 119 -9.81 -18.96 -0.25
CA GLU A 119 -9.83 -20.32 -0.82
C GLU A 119 -11.23 -20.91 -0.68
N TYR A 120 -11.76 -21.42 -1.77
CA TYR A 120 -13.04 -22.13 -1.84
C TYR A 120 -12.82 -23.61 -2.16
N ASP A 121 -13.88 -24.42 -2.03
CA ASP A 121 -13.90 -25.80 -2.52
C ASP A 121 -13.76 -25.92 -4.04
N GLN A 122 -14.18 -24.89 -4.79
CA GLN A 122 -14.18 -24.87 -6.25
C GLN A 122 -13.05 -24.02 -6.87
N GLY A 123 -12.20 -23.39 -6.06
CA GLY A 123 -11.15 -22.50 -6.57
C GLY A 123 -10.69 -21.49 -5.54
N GLN A 124 -10.22 -20.33 -6.00
CA GLN A 124 -9.74 -19.25 -5.14
C GLN A 124 -10.09 -17.88 -5.74
N ALA A 125 -10.20 -16.86 -4.90
CA ALA A 125 -10.39 -15.48 -5.31
C ALA A 125 -9.44 -14.55 -4.55
N CYS A 126 -8.81 -13.62 -5.27
CA CYS A 126 -8.06 -12.48 -4.72
C CYS A 126 -8.70 -11.15 -5.16
N GLY A 127 -9.92 -11.22 -5.71
CA GLY A 127 -10.74 -10.09 -6.13
C GLY A 127 -12.19 -10.56 -6.28
N GLY A 128 -13.11 -9.94 -5.54
CA GLY A 128 -14.50 -10.36 -5.47
C GLY A 128 -14.66 -11.73 -4.78
N GLY A 129 -15.72 -12.46 -5.10
CA GLY A 129 -15.99 -13.77 -4.50
C GLY A 129 -16.75 -14.72 -5.41
N LEU A 130 -16.72 -16.01 -5.06
CA LEU A 130 -17.48 -17.04 -5.75
C LEU A 130 -18.84 -17.19 -5.08
N ARG A 131 -19.91 -17.03 -5.88
CA ARG A 131 -21.28 -17.28 -5.42
C ARG A 131 -21.47 -18.77 -5.19
N GLU A 132 -22.17 -19.14 -4.12
CA GLU A 132 -22.56 -20.52 -3.79
C GLU A 132 -21.40 -21.50 -3.51
N ALA A 133 -20.14 -21.06 -3.60
CA ALA A 133 -18.98 -21.85 -3.25
C ALA A 133 -18.69 -21.79 -1.75
N ARG A 134 -18.25 -22.90 -1.17
CA ARG A 134 -17.95 -22.97 0.26
C ARG A 134 -16.52 -22.49 0.51
N GLN A 135 -16.36 -21.51 1.39
CA GLN A 135 -15.05 -21.06 1.86
C GLN A 135 -14.36 -22.17 2.67
N LYS A 136 -13.06 -22.37 2.40
CA LYS A 136 -12.19 -23.37 3.04
C LYS A 136 -11.06 -22.76 3.84
N GLY A 137 -10.62 -21.56 3.47
CA GLY A 137 -9.52 -20.89 4.13
C GLY A 137 -9.25 -19.52 3.53
N PHE A 138 -8.27 -18.85 4.11
CA PHE A 138 -7.84 -17.51 3.73
C PHE A 138 -6.33 -17.49 3.62
N PHE A 139 -5.83 -16.69 2.69
CA PHE A 139 -4.40 -16.50 2.49
C PHE A 139 -4.15 -15.11 1.93
N SER A 140 -2.91 -14.67 1.95
CA SER A 140 -2.51 -13.42 1.30
C SER A 140 -1.68 -13.69 0.07
N ALA A 141 -1.72 -12.75 -0.86
CA ALA A 141 -0.98 -12.81 -2.11
C ALA A 141 -0.44 -11.41 -2.42
N TRP A 142 0.49 -11.35 -3.37
CA TRP A 142 1.04 -10.08 -3.83
C TRP A 142 1.25 -10.09 -5.34
N GLY A 143 1.14 -8.91 -5.94
CA GLY A 143 1.34 -8.68 -7.36
C GLY A 143 2.29 -7.53 -7.60
N VAL A 144 3.28 -7.68 -8.48
CA VAL A 144 4.16 -6.57 -8.88
C VAL A 144 3.80 -6.11 -10.28
N ARG A 145 3.82 -4.80 -10.46
CA ARG A 145 3.83 -4.13 -11.74
C ARG A 145 5.07 -3.25 -11.84
N ARG A 146 5.57 -3.11 -13.06
CA ARG A 146 6.76 -2.32 -13.38
C ARG A 146 6.38 -1.18 -14.30
N ALA A 147 6.94 -0.01 -14.04
CA ALA A 147 6.84 1.11 -14.95
C ALA A 147 7.64 0.83 -16.24
N GLU A 148 6.95 0.78 -17.38
CA GLU A 148 7.52 0.69 -18.72
C GLU A 148 6.81 1.71 -19.62
N GLY A 149 7.57 2.61 -20.27
CA GLY A 149 6.98 3.62 -21.16
C GLY A 149 6.03 4.63 -20.48
N GLY A 150 6.07 4.75 -19.15
CA GLY A 150 5.19 5.62 -18.37
C GLY A 150 3.89 4.94 -17.90
N GLU A 151 3.70 3.65 -18.18
CA GLU A 151 2.57 2.84 -17.71
C GLU A 151 3.05 1.69 -16.83
N LEU A 152 2.15 1.18 -15.98
CA LEU A 152 2.45 0.02 -15.14
C LEU A 152 2.08 -1.27 -15.87
N GLU A 153 3.09 -2.02 -16.27
CA GLU A 153 2.96 -3.35 -16.87
C GLU A 153 3.05 -4.43 -15.80
N ARG A 154 2.16 -5.43 -15.88
CA ARG A 154 2.15 -6.52 -14.89
C ARG A 154 3.32 -7.46 -15.17
N THR A 155 4.14 -7.73 -14.15
CA THR A 155 5.32 -8.60 -14.30
C THR A 155 5.05 -10.06 -13.94
N HIS A 156 4.01 -10.34 -13.15
CA HIS A 156 3.54 -11.69 -12.84
C HIS A 156 2.06 -11.70 -12.44
N ASP A 157 1.41 -12.86 -12.57
CA ASP A 157 0.02 -13.04 -12.13
C ASP A 157 -0.07 -13.31 -10.63
N VAL A 158 -0.70 -12.38 -9.91
CA VAL A 158 -0.94 -12.43 -8.46
C VAL A 158 -1.56 -13.75 -8.01
N PHE A 159 -2.41 -14.36 -8.84
CA PHE A 159 -3.17 -15.56 -8.51
C PHE A 159 -2.36 -16.85 -8.53
N TRP A 160 -1.34 -16.94 -9.39
CA TRP A 160 -0.69 -18.21 -9.69
C TRP A 160 0.81 -18.23 -9.40
N GLU A 161 1.45 -17.06 -9.39
CA GLU A 161 2.91 -16.97 -9.38
C GLU A 161 3.45 -16.43 -8.05
N SER A 162 2.59 -15.84 -7.20
CA SER A 162 2.99 -15.38 -5.87
C SER A 162 2.92 -16.52 -4.82
N PRO A 163 3.96 -16.72 -3.99
CA PRO A 163 3.87 -17.61 -2.84
C PRO A 163 2.77 -17.12 -1.89
N ARG A 164 1.92 -18.05 -1.45
CA ARG A 164 0.86 -17.75 -0.47
C ARG A 164 1.48 -17.28 0.84
N GLY A 165 1.05 -16.12 1.30
CA GLY A 165 1.35 -15.61 2.63
C GLY A 165 0.32 -16.05 3.67
N VAL A 166 0.46 -15.51 4.88
CA VAL A 166 -0.34 -15.90 6.05
C VAL A 166 -1.42 -14.87 6.33
N VAL A 167 -2.63 -15.37 6.62
CA VAL A 167 -3.72 -14.62 7.26
C VAL A 167 -4.03 -15.28 8.59
N GLU A 168 -3.74 -14.60 9.69
CA GLU A 168 -3.93 -15.11 11.04
C GLU A 168 -4.42 -14.01 11.98
N GLY A 169 -5.61 -14.18 12.54
CA GLY A 169 -6.25 -13.15 13.37
C GLY A 169 -6.33 -11.81 12.63
N LYS A 170 -5.73 -10.78 13.22
CA LYS A 170 -5.65 -9.42 12.66
C LYS A 170 -4.46 -9.20 11.73
N THR A 171 -3.63 -10.22 11.51
CA THR A 171 -2.38 -10.06 10.76
C THR A 171 -2.48 -10.70 9.38
N LEU A 172 -1.98 -9.96 8.39
CA LEU A 172 -1.75 -10.42 7.04
C LEU A 172 -0.28 -10.21 6.69
N SER A 173 0.41 -11.21 6.17
CA SER A 173 1.83 -11.05 5.80
C SER A 173 2.16 -11.61 4.42
N VAL A 174 3.09 -10.95 3.72
CA VAL A 174 3.63 -11.39 2.43
C VAL A 174 5.14 -11.13 2.36
N SER A 175 5.83 -11.89 1.52
CA SER A 175 7.26 -11.77 1.26
C SER A 175 7.51 -11.55 -0.23
N VAL A 176 8.10 -10.42 -0.61
CA VAL A 176 8.37 -10.06 -2.01
C VAL A 176 9.88 -10.12 -2.28
N PRO A 177 10.35 -11.04 -3.14
CA PRO A 177 11.77 -11.15 -3.47
C PRO A 177 12.33 -9.87 -4.12
N TYR A 178 13.58 -9.55 -3.82
CA TYR A 178 14.29 -8.43 -4.44
C TYR A 178 14.41 -8.59 -5.96
N ALA A 179 14.56 -9.83 -6.43
CA ALA A 179 14.64 -10.13 -7.85
C ALA A 179 13.39 -9.68 -8.62
N GLU A 180 12.21 -9.86 -8.03
CA GLU A 180 10.91 -9.44 -8.59
C GLU A 180 10.78 -7.92 -8.64
N LEU A 181 11.38 -7.25 -7.65
CA LEU A 181 11.40 -5.78 -7.57
C LEU A 181 12.55 -5.18 -8.39
N GLY A 182 13.53 -5.97 -8.83
CA GLY A 182 14.75 -5.48 -9.46
C GLY A 182 15.58 -4.57 -8.54
N ILE A 183 15.55 -4.82 -7.22
CA ILE A 183 16.29 -4.06 -6.23
C ILE A 183 17.55 -4.79 -5.79
N GLN A 184 18.56 -4.02 -5.38
CA GLN A 184 19.83 -4.56 -4.91
C GLN A 184 19.96 -4.36 -3.38
N PRO A 185 20.57 -5.33 -2.68
CA PRO A 185 20.92 -5.19 -1.27
C PRO A 185 21.71 -3.91 -0.98
N GLY A 186 21.54 -3.34 0.21
CA GLY A 186 22.25 -2.13 0.63
C GLY A 186 21.85 -0.83 -0.07
N ARG A 187 20.87 -0.81 -0.98
CA ARG A 187 20.34 0.45 -1.56
C ARG A 187 19.37 1.14 -0.59
N THR A 188 19.17 2.44 -0.74
CA THR A 188 18.01 3.12 -0.12
C THR A 188 16.93 3.19 -1.18
N VAL A 189 15.71 2.83 -0.82
CA VAL A 189 14.52 2.97 -1.67
C VAL A 189 13.51 3.88 -0.99
N ARG A 190 12.73 4.60 -1.78
CA ARG A 190 11.62 5.42 -1.28
C ARG A 190 10.32 4.66 -1.49
N ILE A 191 9.52 4.55 -0.43
CA ILE A 191 8.33 3.71 -0.36
C ILE A 191 7.15 4.58 0.03
N ALA A 192 6.12 4.59 -0.80
CA ALA A 192 4.82 5.17 -0.46
C ALA A 192 3.80 4.03 -0.39
N VAL A 193 2.99 4.00 0.66
CA VAL A 193 1.96 2.98 0.83
C VAL A 193 0.60 3.64 0.85
N GLN A 194 -0.27 3.20 -0.05
CA GLN A 194 -1.66 3.59 -0.10
C GLN A 194 -2.51 2.48 0.47
N GLU A 195 -3.41 2.81 1.38
CA GLU A 195 -4.42 1.88 1.86
C GLU A 195 -5.58 1.77 0.86
N THR A 196 -6.10 0.56 0.65
CA THR A 196 -7.25 0.33 -0.23
C THR A 196 -8.54 0.67 0.50
N GLY A 197 -9.35 1.55 -0.07
CA GLY A 197 -10.59 2.03 0.58
C GLY A 197 -10.40 3.30 1.40
N GLY A 198 -9.16 3.73 1.63
CA GLY A 198 -8.84 5.06 2.16
C GLY A 198 -9.14 6.19 1.18
N GLY A 199 -8.95 7.43 1.64
CA GLY A 199 -9.25 8.62 0.85
C GLY A 199 -8.53 8.69 -0.50
N PHE A 200 -9.17 9.33 -1.48
CA PHE A 200 -8.65 9.49 -2.85
C PHE A 200 -7.60 10.61 -2.99
N GLY A 201 -7.04 11.09 -1.89
CA GLY A 201 -5.97 12.08 -1.84
C GLY A 201 -4.76 11.61 -1.02
N PRO A 202 -3.90 12.54 -0.56
CA PRO A 202 -2.76 12.24 0.31
C PRO A 202 -3.14 11.55 1.63
N GLU A 203 -4.37 11.72 2.08
CA GLU A 203 -4.89 11.13 3.32
C GLU A 203 -5.03 9.61 3.27
N GLY A 204 -5.15 9.00 2.09
CA GLY A 204 -5.14 7.54 1.93
C GLY A 204 -3.74 6.92 1.93
N PHE A 205 -2.70 7.72 2.20
CA PHE A 205 -1.31 7.27 2.25
C PHE A 205 -0.76 7.32 3.67
N LEU A 206 -0.07 6.25 4.05
CA LEU A 206 0.80 6.25 5.22
C LEU A 206 1.99 7.22 5.03
N PRO A 207 2.68 7.62 6.12
CA PRO A 207 3.93 8.38 6.01
C PRO A 207 4.92 7.70 5.05
N GLU A 208 5.51 8.50 4.17
CA GLU A 208 6.45 8.01 3.17
C GLU A 208 7.73 7.56 3.86
N VAL A 209 8.39 6.52 3.34
CA VAL A 209 9.57 5.93 3.96
C VAL A 209 10.76 5.97 3.02
N ARG A 210 11.92 6.36 3.53
CA ARG A 210 13.21 6.05 2.92
C ARG A 210 13.87 4.91 3.70
N LEU A 211 13.88 3.73 3.10
CA LEU A 211 14.34 2.50 3.75
C LEU A 211 15.70 2.09 3.19
N LYS A 212 16.73 2.10 4.04
CA LYS A 212 18.02 1.48 3.74
C LYS A 212 17.88 -0.04 3.80
N LEU A 213 17.96 -0.68 2.65
CA LEU A 213 17.93 -2.14 2.50
C LEU A 213 19.18 -2.77 3.12
N LYS A 214 19.01 -4.02 3.56
CA LYS A 214 20.08 -4.85 4.13
C LYS A 214 20.99 -5.37 3.04
#